data_AF-A0A7C5BLY9-F1
#
_entry.id   AF-A0A7C5BLY9-F1
#
_cell.length_a   1.000
_cell.length_b   1.000
_cell.length_c   1.000
_cell.angle_alpha   90.00
_cell.angle_beta   90.00
_cell.angle_gamma   90.00
#
_symmetry.space_group_name_H-M   'P 1'
#
loop_
_entity.id
_entity.type
_entity.pdbx_description
1 polymer ?
#
loop_
_entity_poly.entity_id
_entity_poly.type
_entity_poly.pdbx_seq_one_letter_code
_entity_poly.pdbx_strand_id
1 'polypeptide(L)'
;MKIAIPTSNGLLSPHFGHCDEFTIVEVNPTSKEVLSVQTIPAPEHEPGLLPRWLQEKGVNVIIAGGMGTRAQGLFAQNNISVYVGAPVATPTEIVTAYLSGTLETGSNLCEH
;
A
#
# COMPACT_ATOMS: atom_id res chain seq x y z
N MET A 1 -1.25 -4.34 13.07
CA MET A 1 -1.33 -3.26 12.05
C MET A 1 -1.46 -3.92 10.69
N LYS A 2 -2.20 -3.34 9.76
CA LYS A 2 -2.30 -3.86 8.38
C LYS A 2 -1.73 -2.86 7.37
N ILE A 3 -0.91 -3.38 6.47
CA ILE A 3 -0.24 -2.63 5.41
C ILE A 3 -0.76 -3.16 4.07
N ALA A 4 -1.28 -2.28 3.22
CA ALA A 4 -1.70 -2.63 1.87
C ALA A 4 -0.63 -2.22 0.86
N ILE A 5 -0.28 -3.14 -0.03
CA ILE A 5 0.63 -2.93 -1.14
C ILE A 5 -0.17 -3.15 -2.44
N PRO A 6 -0.29 -2.14 -3.33
CA PRO A 6 -0.85 -2.36 -4.66
C PRO A 6 0.14 -3.23 -5.44
N THR A 7 -0.33 -4.33 -6.00
CA THR A 7 0.53 -5.31 -6.69
C THR A 7 0.03 -5.62 -8.09
N SER A 8 0.97 -5.94 -8.98
CA SER A 8 0.71 -6.56 -10.27
C SER A 8 1.74 -7.66 -10.47
N ASN A 9 1.29 -8.87 -10.82
CA ASN A 9 2.14 -10.07 -10.93
C ASN A 9 2.97 -10.37 -9.66
N GLY A 10 2.38 -10.15 -8.47
CA GLY A 10 3.03 -10.41 -7.18
C GLY A 10 4.13 -9.43 -6.77
N LEU A 11 4.35 -8.36 -7.54
CA LEU A 11 5.29 -7.28 -7.24
C LEU A 11 4.54 -5.97 -7.01
N LEU A 12 5.14 -5.06 -6.24
CA LEU A 12 4.60 -3.72 -6.04
C LEU A 12 4.38 -3.01 -7.39
N SER A 13 3.20 -2.42 -7.57
CA SER A 13 2.87 -1.64 -8.76
C SER A 13 3.45 -0.22 -8.65
N PRO A 14 4.11 0.29 -9.72
CA PRO A 14 4.60 1.67 -9.76
C PRO A 14 3.47 2.71 -9.75
N HIS A 15 2.24 2.32 -10.13
CA HIS A 15 1.08 3.21 -10.14
C HIS A 15 -0.07 2.60 -9.35
N PHE A 16 -0.47 3.26 -8.26
CA PHE A 16 -1.56 2.82 -7.39
C PHE A 16 -2.89 2.62 -8.13
N GLY A 17 -3.22 3.47 -9.11
CA GLY A 17 -4.48 3.41 -9.84
C GLY A 17 -4.58 2.34 -10.92
N HIS A 18 -3.49 1.62 -11.22
CA HIS A 18 -3.42 0.62 -12.29
C HIS A 18 -3.00 -0.77 -11.77
N CYS A 19 -3.14 -1.04 -10.47
CA CYS A 19 -2.88 -2.38 -9.94
C CYS A 19 -4.10 -3.29 -10.10
N ASP A 20 -3.83 -4.56 -10.40
CA ASP A 20 -4.86 -5.59 -10.52
C ASP A 20 -5.29 -6.12 -9.15
N GLU A 21 -4.39 -6.04 -8.16
CA GLU A 21 -4.57 -6.65 -6.85
C GLU A 21 -3.97 -5.78 -5.73
N PHE A 22 -4.44 -6.03 -4.51
CA PHE A 22 -3.85 -5.51 -3.28
C PHE A 22 -3.37 -6.67 -2.41
N THR A 23 -2.09 -6.70 -2.09
CA THR A 23 -1.57 -7.55 -1.02
C THR A 23 -1.67 -6.82 0.31
N ILE A 24 -2.49 -7.33 1.21
CA ILE A 24 -2.61 -6.85 2.59
C ILE A 24 -1.76 -7.75 3.48
N VAL A 25 -0.79 -7.12 4.14
CA VAL A 25 0.10 -7.78 5.09
C VAL A 25 -0.25 -7.32 6.49
N GLU A 26 -0.62 -8.27 7.35
CA GLU A 26 -0.81 -8.01 8.77
C GLU A 26 0.50 -8.20 9.51
N VAL A 27 0.85 -7.24 10.35
CA VAL A 27 2.12 -7.20 11.08
C VAL A 27 1.91 -6.87 12.55
N ASN A 28 2.79 -7.42 13.39
CA ASN A 28 2.96 -7.00 14.78
C ASN A 28 3.99 -5.86 14.84
N PRO A 29 3.59 -4.61 15.14
CA PRO A 29 4.52 -3.47 15.17
C PRO A 29 5.53 -3.56 16.31
N THR A 30 5.25 -4.29 17.39
CA THR A 30 6.14 -4.45 18.54
C THR A 30 7.23 -5.48 18.25
N SER A 31 6.84 -6.67 17.77
CA SER A 31 7.79 -7.74 17.46
C SER A 31 8.43 -7.60 16.07
N LYS A 32 7.89 -6.72 15.22
CA LYS A 32 8.28 -6.57 13.80
C LYS A 32 8.10 -7.84 12.97
N GLU A 33 7.06 -8.61 13.29
CA GLU A 33 6.77 -9.90 12.64
C GLU A 33 5.58 -9.79 11.68
N VAL A 34 5.65 -10.51 10.56
CA VAL A 34 4.51 -10.72 9.67
C VAL A 34 3.60 -11.79 10.27
N LEU A 35 2.34 -11.45 10.48
CA LEU A 35 1.33 -12.34 11.05
C LEU A 35 0.52 -13.06 9.97
N SER A 36 0.21 -12.36 8.88
CA SER A 36 -0.54 -12.93 7.74
C SER A 36 -0.32 -12.11 6.47
N VAL A 37 -0.46 -12.78 5.32
CA VAL A 37 -0.42 -12.16 3.99
C VAL A 37 -1.65 -12.63 3.23
N GLN A 38 -2.44 -11.69 2.73
CA GLN A 38 -3.59 -11.98 1.87
C GLN A 38 -3.52 -11.11 0.63
N THR A 39 -3.73 -11.70 -0.54
CA THR A 39 -3.89 -10.95 -1.79
C THR A 39 -5.36 -10.95 -2.18
N ILE A 40 -5.87 -9.78 -2.53
CA ILE A 40 -7.26 -9.59 -2.93
C ILE A 40 -7.31 -8.81 -4.26
N PRO A 41 -8.21 -9.18 -5.18
CA PRO A 41 -8.39 -8.40 -6.41
C PRO A 41 -8.83 -6.97 -6.08
N ALA A 42 -8.31 -6.02 -6.86
CA ALA A 42 -8.74 -4.63 -6.77
C ALA A 42 -10.23 -4.52 -7.17
N PRO A 43 -11.04 -3.75 -6.44
CA PRO A 43 -12.41 -3.47 -6.86
C PRO A 43 -12.38 -2.57 -8.10
N GLU A 44 -13.54 -2.38 -8.73
CA GLU A 44 -13.67 -1.46 -9.86
C GLU A 44 -13.11 -0.07 -9.52
N HIS A 45 -12.38 0.54 -10.47
CA HIS A 45 -11.70 1.80 -10.24
C HIS A 45 -12.72 2.96 -10.25
N GLU A 46 -13.30 3.23 -9.09
CA GLU A 46 -14.17 4.38 -8.87
C GLU A 46 -13.52 5.42 -7.93
N PRO A 47 -13.56 6.72 -8.27
CA PRO A 47 -13.05 7.77 -7.41
C PRO A 47 -13.68 7.74 -6.01
N GLY A 48 -12.85 7.52 -4.98
CA GLY A 48 -13.29 7.50 -3.58
C GLY A 48 -13.73 6.13 -3.05
N LEU A 49 -13.83 5.10 -3.89
CA LEU A 49 -14.14 3.73 -3.44
C LEU A 49 -12.98 3.11 -2.64
N LEU A 50 -11.76 3.17 -3.20
CA LEU A 50 -10.58 2.52 -2.60
C LEU A 50 -10.25 2.98 -1.17
N PRO A 51 -10.32 4.28 -0.81
CA PRO A 51 -10.15 4.75 0.57
C PRO A 51 -11.08 4.08 1.57
N ARG A 52 -12.38 4.05 1.27
CA ARG A 52 -13.38 3.43 2.14
C ARG A 52 -13.20 1.91 2.18
N TRP A 53 -13.00 1.29 1.03
CA TRP A 53 -12.86 -0.16 0.92
C TRP A 53 -11.64 -0.70 1.67
N LEU A 54 -10.49 0.00 1.62
CA LEU A 54 -9.30 -0.38 2.40
C LEU A 54 -9.49 -0.09 3.89
N GLN A 55 -10.18 0.99 4.26
CA GLN A 55 -10.52 1.29 5.64
C GLN A 55 -11.40 0.19 6.26
N GLU A 56 -12.43 -0.28 5.54
CA GLU A 56 -13.31 -1.36 5.99
C GLU A 56 -12.57 -2.69 6.22
N LYS A 57 -11.41 -2.88 5.58
CA LYS A 57 -10.51 -4.03 5.80
C LYS A 57 -9.55 -3.85 6.98
N GLY A 58 -9.59 -2.68 7.62
CA GLY A 58 -8.72 -2.30 8.73
C GLY A 58 -7.30 -1.96 8.30
N VAL A 59 -7.10 -1.55 7.05
CA VAL A 59 -5.79 -1.09 6.56
C VAL A 59 -5.41 0.20 7.27
N ASN A 60 -4.17 0.27 7.76
CA ASN A 60 -3.64 1.44 8.45
C ASN A 60 -2.63 2.19 7.60
N VAL A 61 -1.89 1.47 6.76
CA VAL A 61 -0.79 1.99 5.95
C VAL A 61 -0.92 1.49 4.53
N ILE A 62 -0.64 2.34 3.54
CA ILE A 62 -0.47 1.97 2.14
C ILE A 62 0.97 2.30 1.74
N ILE A 63 1.64 1.36 1.09
CA ILE A 63 2.97 1.57 0.52
C ILE A 63 2.89 1.34 -0.98
N ALA A 64 3.18 2.35 -1.78
CA ALA A 64 3.06 2.33 -3.23
C ALA A 64 4.29 2.94 -3.92
N GLY A 65 4.48 2.66 -5.22
CA GLY A 65 5.54 3.28 -6.01
C GLY A 65 5.17 4.71 -6.38
N GLY A 66 3.91 4.93 -6.75
CA GLY A 66 3.37 6.24 -7.08
C GLY A 66 1.88 6.31 -6.81
N MET A 67 1.43 7.46 -6.31
CA MET A 67 0.02 7.75 -6.06
C MET A 67 -0.27 9.23 -6.30
N GLY A 68 -1.37 9.54 -6.99
CA GLY A 68 -1.80 10.92 -7.21
C GLY A 68 -2.15 11.64 -5.89
N THR A 69 -1.86 12.94 -5.82
CA THR A 69 -2.03 13.75 -4.58
C THR A 69 -3.46 13.75 -4.06
N ARG A 70 -4.46 13.74 -4.95
CA ARG A 70 -5.87 13.62 -4.59
C ARG A 70 -6.17 12.33 -3.83
N ALA A 71 -5.64 11.19 -4.30
CA ALA A 71 -5.84 9.90 -3.63
C ALA A 71 -5.16 9.87 -2.26
N GLN A 72 -3.93 10.38 -2.16
CA GLN A 72 -3.22 10.53 -0.88
C GLN A 72 -4.06 11.31 0.13
N GLY A 73 -4.66 12.44 -0.29
CA GLY A 73 -5.53 13.26 0.56
C GLY A 73 -6.81 12.54 0.99
N LEU A 74 -7.38 11.66 0.17
CA LEU A 74 -8.54 10.85 0.54
C LEU A 74 -8.19 9.75 1.55
N PHE A 75 -7.04 9.10 1.40
CA PHE A 75 -6.55 8.12 2.38
C PHE A 75 -6.24 8.76 3.73
N ALA A 76 -5.60 9.92 3.73
CA ALA A 76 -5.33 10.67 4.95
C ALA A 76 -6.62 11.02 5.73
N GLN A 77 -7.67 11.46 5.03
CA GLN A 77 -9.00 11.70 5.63
C GLN A 77 -9.64 10.44 6.24
N ASN A 78 -9.24 9.24 5.77
CA ASN A 78 -9.71 7.96 6.28
C ASN A 78 -8.78 7.34 7.35
N ASN A 79 -7.83 8.12 7.89
CA ASN A 79 -6.82 7.69 8.86
C ASN A 79 -5.89 6.59 8.32
N ILE A 80 -5.63 6.60 7.01
CA ILE A 80 -4.69 5.69 6.35
C ILE A 80 -3.44 6.49 5.98
N SER A 81 -2.29 6.06 6.50
CA SER A 81 -1.00 6.66 6.15
C SER A 81 -0.53 6.15 4.79
N VAL A 82 -0.03 7.03 3.93
CA VAL A 82 0.44 6.67 2.60
C VAL A 82 1.94 6.94 2.47
N TYR A 83 2.69 5.94 2.02
CA TYR A 83 4.08 6.05 1.63
C TYR A 83 4.18 5.80 0.12
N VAL A 84 4.75 6.76 -0.60
CA VAL A 84 4.98 6.69 -2.05
C VAL A 84 6.47 6.60 -2.35
N GLY A 85 6.84 6.22 -3.57
CA GLY A 85 8.25 6.11 -3.98
C GLY A 85 8.90 4.79 -3.56
N ALA A 86 8.14 3.80 -3.11
CA ALA A 86 8.70 2.49 -2.80
C ALA A 86 9.21 1.79 -4.08
N PRO A 87 10.33 1.06 -4.01
CA PRO A 87 10.86 0.34 -5.17
C PRO A 87 9.95 -0.83 -5.58
N VAL A 88 10.09 -1.29 -6.81
CA VAL A 88 9.42 -2.51 -7.27
C VAL A 88 10.07 -3.72 -6.60
N ALA A 89 9.39 -4.31 -5.63
CA ALA A 89 9.82 -5.50 -4.90
C ALA A 89 8.59 -6.31 -4.42
N THR A 90 8.83 -7.45 -3.79
CA THR A 90 7.73 -8.26 -3.24
C THR A 90 7.07 -7.56 -2.03
N PRO A 91 5.76 -7.78 -1.77
CA PRO A 91 5.07 -7.22 -0.62
C PRO A 91 5.78 -7.49 0.71
N THR A 92 6.32 -8.71 0.88
CA THR A 92 7.04 -9.10 2.09
C THR A 92 8.33 -8.29 2.26
N GLU A 93 9.12 -8.11 1.20
CA GLU A 93 10.36 -7.31 1.27
C GLU A 93 10.07 -5.85 1.63
N ILE A 94 9.06 -5.25 0.98
CA ILE A 94 8.62 -3.88 1.28
C ILE A 94 8.20 -3.74 2.74
N VAL A 95 7.43 -4.68 3.25
CA VAL A 95 6.96 -4.67 4.65
C VAL A 95 8.11 -4.88 5.63
N THR A 96 9.03 -5.81 5.34
CA THR A 96 10.21 -6.04 6.18
C THR A 96 11.10 -4.80 6.24
N ALA A 97 11.33 -4.13 5.11
CA ALA A 97 12.09 -2.89 5.06
C ALA A 97 11.38 -1.76 5.84
N TYR A 98 10.05 -1.66 5.70
CA TYR A 98 9.23 -0.70 6.44
C TYR A 98 9.35 -0.91 7.95
N LEU A 99 9.18 -2.14 8.44
CA LEU A 99 9.30 -2.49 9.87
C LEU A 99 10.72 -2.27 10.41
N SER A 100 11.73 -2.43 9.56
CA SER A 100 13.13 -2.18 9.91
C SER A 100 13.51 -0.70 9.88
N GLY A 101 12.66 0.17 9.33
CA GLY A 101 12.97 1.59 9.13
C GLY A 101 14.00 1.83 8.02
N THR A 102 14.20 0.85 7.14
CA THR A 102 15.18 0.88 6.04
C THR A 102 14.52 0.98 4.67
N LEU A 103 13.19 1.15 4.62
CA LEU A 103 12.48 1.34 3.35
C LEU A 103 12.88 2.69 2.75
N GLU A 104 13.65 2.64 1.68
CA GLU A 104 14.02 3.81 0.90
C GLU A 104 12.86 4.20 0.00
N THR A 105 12.26 5.35 0.26
CA THR A 105 11.23 5.94 -0.61
C THR A 105 11.87 6.99 -1.52
N GLY A 106 11.74 6.80 -2.82
CA GLY A 106 12.15 7.77 -3.84
C GLY A 106 11.09 8.83 -4.13
N SER A 107 11.25 9.51 -5.27
CA SER A 107 10.26 10.45 -5.79
C SER A 107 8.94 9.73 -6.11
N ASN A 108 7.81 10.41 -5.91
CA ASN A 108 6.50 9.90 -6.30
C ASN A 108 6.49 9.65 -7.82
N LEU A 109 6.38 8.37 -8.23
CA LEU A 109 6.37 7.97 -9.64
C LEU A 109 5.06 8.33 -10.36
N CYS A 110 4.15 9.03 -9.69
CA CYS A 110 2.90 9.50 -10.27
C CYS A 110 3.08 10.94 -10.79
N GLU A 111 3.09 11.08 -12.11
CA GLU A 111 3.32 12.36 -12.82
C GLU A 111 2.02 13.15 -13.09
N HIS A 112 0.95 12.88 -12.33
CA HIS A 112 -0.40 13.40 -12.59
C HIS A 112 -0.99 14.18 -11.41
#